data_AF-A0A8H5MMV0-F1
#
_entry.id   AF-A0A8H5MMV0-F1
#
_cell.length_a   1.000
_cell.length_b   1.000
_cell.length_c   1.000
_cell.angle_alpha   90.00
_cell.angle_beta   90.00
_cell.angle_gamma   90.00
#
_symmetry.space_group_name_H-M   'P 1'
#
loop_
_entity.id
_entity.type
_entity.pdbx_description
1 polymer ?
#
loop_
_entity_poly.entity_id
_entity_poly.type
_entity_poly.pdbx_seq_one_letter_code
_entity_poly.pdbx_strand_id
1 'polypeptide(L)'
;MSQLSYPSESLYLDGSVRSPRGQTRFHSINPASGSILAEYVEASPEDCDGAIQSAMQIALWKAAPCLAAGNTIVYKPAELPPGTFNVVQGSGSVGSYLTAHPIISKVSFTGQVTTGTKVACSVAKGMKYVTMELGGKSPLIILEDCDIENAVNGAMMANLFASGQICTNGIRVFVPIKIQKQFEDALKAKLGFVRIGSPEDPKTNFGPLSSQMHLDKVKRYIQHGIQVDQAMLVHGGEQKPDCISADLANGYRVTPTVFSDCTDTTKIVQEEIFGPVMTMLTYETVDEVVVRANNTPLGLAAGVFGRDHKVMRSIVKRLQAGITWINTWGEGPASMSVGGHKMSGLGVENGKGGLSGCNTNGTCLNFKAIDSAGCSTSQCPNGFPEFGVSDTDDGYSYFAGPCGSGWT
;
A
#
# COMPACT_ATOMS: atom_id res chain seq x y z
N MET A 1 21.16 -19.24 15.85
CA MET A 1 20.88 -17.98 15.14
C MET A 1 21.46 -16.87 15.98
N SER A 2 22.37 -16.07 15.42
CA SER A 2 22.91 -14.88 16.10
C SER A 2 21.74 -13.95 16.45
N GLN A 3 21.65 -13.51 17.69
CA GLN A 3 20.74 -12.43 18.09
C GLN A 3 20.99 -11.26 17.13
N LEU A 4 20.00 -10.93 16.29
CA LEU A 4 20.04 -9.72 15.49
C LEU A 4 20.06 -8.55 16.48
N SER A 5 21.24 -7.94 16.67
CA SER A 5 21.34 -6.68 17.41
C SER A 5 20.85 -5.58 16.49
N TYR A 6 19.67 -5.04 16.77
CA TYR A 6 19.21 -3.83 16.10
C TYR A 6 20.13 -2.68 16.54
N PRO A 7 20.76 -1.95 15.61
CA PRO A 7 21.59 -0.82 15.99
C PRO A 7 20.68 0.26 16.58
N SER A 8 20.79 0.43 17.89
CA SER A 8 20.22 1.56 18.61
C SER A 8 20.97 2.83 18.18
N GLU A 9 20.28 3.95 18.01
CA GLU A 9 20.87 5.30 17.93
C GLU A 9 21.49 5.79 16.60
N SER A 10 20.98 5.41 15.43
CA SER A 10 21.62 5.79 14.16
C SER A 10 20.67 6.42 13.13
N LEU A 11 20.95 7.68 12.75
CA LEU A 11 20.42 8.29 11.52
C LEU A 11 21.36 7.97 10.35
N TYR A 12 20.84 7.88 9.13
CA TYR A 12 21.68 7.76 7.93
C TYR A 12 21.65 9.08 7.16
N LEU A 13 22.74 9.85 7.26
CA LEU A 13 22.82 11.20 6.71
C LEU A 13 24.13 11.34 5.94
N ASP A 14 24.03 11.83 4.70
CA ASP A 14 25.22 12.19 3.90
C ASP A 14 26.18 11.00 3.72
N GLY A 15 25.62 9.83 3.38
CA GLY A 15 26.40 8.62 3.11
C GLY A 15 26.92 7.87 4.35
N SER A 16 26.69 8.39 5.56
CA SER A 16 27.20 7.77 6.80
C SER A 16 26.16 7.68 7.91
N VAL A 17 26.40 6.75 8.82
CA VAL A 17 25.65 6.65 10.08
C VAL A 17 26.08 7.78 11.01
N ARG A 18 25.12 8.53 11.55
CA ARG A 18 25.36 9.66 12.47
C ARG A 18 24.51 9.53 13.73
N SER A 19 25.08 10.00 14.84
CA SER A 19 24.35 10.16 16.08
C SER A 19 23.32 11.30 15.95
N PRO A 20 22.06 11.05 16.32
CA PRO A 20 21.00 12.06 16.30
C PRO A 20 21.24 13.17 17.33
N ARG A 21 20.85 14.41 17.00
CA ARG A 21 20.92 15.57 17.91
C ARG A 21 19.69 15.69 18.81
N GLY A 22 18.58 15.04 18.44
CA GLY A 22 17.37 14.99 19.25
C GLY A 22 17.58 14.38 20.65
N GLN A 23 16.74 14.80 21.59
CA GLN A 23 16.78 14.34 22.97
C GLN A 23 15.66 13.32 23.28
N THR A 24 14.53 13.40 22.58
CA THR A 24 13.40 12.50 22.78
C THR A 24 13.76 11.08 22.33
N ARG A 25 13.52 10.11 23.20
CA ARG A 25 13.72 8.68 22.95
C ARG A 25 12.39 7.96 22.83
N PHE A 26 12.33 6.92 22.01
CA PHE A 26 11.17 6.02 21.93
C PHE A 26 11.60 4.57 21.70
N HIS A 27 10.78 3.63 22.17
CA HIS A 27 11.06 2.20 22.03
C HIS A 27 10.37 1.61 20.82
N SER A 28 11.11 0.78 20.08
CA SER A 28 10.53 -0.17 19.14
C SER A 28 10.23 -1.46 19.87
N ILE A 29 9.01 -1.97 19.72
CA ILE A 29 8.50 -3.12 20.45
C ILE A 29 8.30 -4.28 19.48
N ASN A 30 8.69 -5.49 19.90
CA ASN A 30 8.35 -6.70 19.17
C ASN A 30 6.85 -6.96 19.33
N PRO A 31 6.04 -6.89 18.26
CA PRO A 31 4.60 -7.10 18.37
C PRO A 31 4.20 -8.53 18.78
N ALA A 32 5.09 -9.51 18.60
CA ALA A 32 4.83 -10.90 18.95
C ALA A 32 4.99 -11.18 20.45
N SER A 33 5.92 -10.50 21.13
CA SER A 33 6.24 -10.77 22.54
C SER A 33 5.95 -9.58 23.47
N GLY A 34 5.79 -8.37 22.92
CA GLY A 34 5.71 -7.12 23.69
C GLY A 34 7.06 -6.66 24.26
N SER A 35 8.18 -7.32 23.92
CA SER A 35 9.51 -6.95 24.40
C SER A 35 10.08 -5.75 23.64
N ILE A 36 10.91 -4.94 24.30
CA ILE A 36 11.66 -3.87 23.64
C ILE A 36 12.73 -4.50 22.72
N LEU A 37 12.75 -4.09 21.45
CA LEU A 37 13.74 -4.51 20.44
C LEU A 37 14.90 -3.52 20.34
N ALA A 38 14.58 -2.22 20.38
CA ALA A 38 15.55 -1.15 20.22
C ALA A 38 15.01 0.15 20.84
N GLU A 39 15.93 1.03 21.20
CA GLU A 39 15.64 2.41 21.52
C GLU A 39 16.12 3.30 20.39
N TYR A 40 15.25 4.21 19.96
CA TYR A 40 15.50 5.17 18.91
C TYR A 40 15.41 6.59 19.44
N VAL A 41 16.02 7.50 18.70
CA VAL A 41 15.97 8.93 18.98
C VAL A 41 15.13 9.59 17.90
N GLU A 42 14.23 10.46 18.33
CA GLU A 42 13.50 11.31 17.41
C GLU A 42 14.42 12.40 16.85
N ALA A 43 14.53 12.48 15.52
CA ALA A 43 15.33 13.48 14.83
C ALA A 43 14.87 14.90 15.18
N SER A 44 15.82 15.80 15.44
CA SER A 44 15.53 17.21 15.66
C SER A 44 15.29 17.96 14.34
N PRO A 45 14.77 19.20 14.37
CA PRO A 45 14.75 20.06 13.19
C PRO A 45 16.13 20.20 12.52
N GLU A 46 17.21 20.32 13.31
CA GLU A 46 18.58 20.41 12.80
C GLU A 46 19.04 19.12 12.10
N ASP A 47 18.63 17.94 12.60
CA ASP A 47 18.89 16.67 11.93
C ASP A 47 18.17 16.60 10.58
N CYS A 48 16.94 17.11 10.51
CA CYS A 48 16.15 17.20 9.28
C CYS A 48 16.78 18.18 8.28
N ASP A 49 17.21 19.35 8.73
CA ASP A 49 17.91 20.33 7.90
C ASP A 49 19.21 19.76 7.33
N GLY A 50 19.96 19.01 8.15
CA GLY A 50 21.16 18.30 7.70
C GLY A 50 20.89 17.27 6.60
N ALA A 51 19.79 16.52 6.70
CA ALA A 51 19.35 15.58 5.66
C ALA A 51 18.93 16.29 4.36
N ILE A 52 18.26 17.43 4.47
CA ILE A 52 17.82 18.22 3.31
C ILE A 52 19.02 18.87 2.62
N GLN A 53 19.95 19.41 3.40
CA GLN A 53 21.15 20.07 2.88
C GLN A 53 22.05 19.09 2.13
N SER A 54 22.29 17.88 2.68
CA SER A 54 23.11 16.86 2.04
C SER A 54 22.54 16.44 0.68
N ALA A 55 21.22 16.33 0.56
CA ALA A 55 20.54 15.97 -0.69
C ALA A 55 20.76 16.98 -1.83
N MET A 56 21.02 18.25 -1.52
CA MET A 56 21.26 19.27 -2.53
C MET A 56 22.74 19.40 -2.89
N GLN A 57 23.64 19.11 -1.95
CA GLN A 57 25.02 19.59 -1.97
C GLN A 57 25.82 19.11 -3.19
N ILE A 58 25.74 17.82 -3.52
CA ILE A 58 26.56 17.24 -4.59
C ILE A 58 26.12 17.71 -5.98
N ALA A 59 24.81 17.76 -6.24
CA ALA A 59 24.28 18.23 -7.51
C ALA A 59 24.54 19.73 -7.71
N LEU A 60 24.33 20.56 -6.67
CA LEU A 60 24.54 22.00 -6.74
C LEU A 60 26.00 22.40 -6.90
N TRP A 61 26.94 21.71 -6.23
CA TRP A 61 28.36 22.01 -6.36
C TRP A 61 28.90 21.86 -7.79
N LYS A 62 28.29 21.01 -8.61
CA LYS A 62 28.66 20.85 -10.02
C LYS A 62 27.78 21.69 -10.94
N ALA A 63 26.48 21.73 -10.70
CA ALA A 63 25.53 22.45 -11.55
C ALA A 63 25.66 23.97 -11.43
N ALA A 64 25.76 24.51 -10.21
CA ALA A 64 25.75 25.96 -9.97
C ALA A 64 26.92 26.71 -10.66
N PRO A 65 28.21 26.33 -10.51
CA PRO A 65 29.29 27.01 -11.21
C PRO A 65 29.25 26.79 -12.74
N CYS A 66 28.78 25.62 -13.20
CA CYS A 66 28.68 25.31 -14.62
C CYS A 66 27.65 26.22 -15.32
N LEU A 67 26.48 26.39 -14.69
CA LEU A 67 25.42 27.30 -15.13
C LEU A 67 25.82 28.77 -14.98
N ALA A 68 26.47 29.16 -13.88
CA ALA A 68 26.94 30.54 -13.68
C ALA A 68 27.99 30.97 -14.73
N ALA A 69 28.73 30.02 -15.29
CA ALA A 69 29.66 30.24 -16.39
C ALA A 69 29.01 30.17 -17.79
N GLY A 70 27.68 30.06 -17.88
CA GLY A 70 26.92 30.05 -19.14
C GLY A 70 26.89 28.70 -19.87
N ASN A 71 27.29 27.60 -19.22
CA ASN A 71 27.26 26.26 -19.82
C ASN A 71 25.93 25.55 -19.52
N THR A 72 25.54 24.64 -20.39
CA THR A 72 24.52 23.63 -20.08
C THR A 72 25.17 22.42 -19.42
N ILE A 73 24.53 21.82 -18.42
CA ILE A 73 25.04 20.63 -17.72
C ILE A 73 24.14 19.41 -17.96
N VAL A 74 24.76 18.26 -18.23
CA VAL A 74 24.13 16.94 -18.15
C VAL A 74 24.81 16.20 -17.00
N TYR A 75 24.09 16.06 -15.88
CA TYR A 75 24.59 15.42 -14.67
C TYR A 75 24.25 13.93 -14.66
N LYS A 76 25.25 13.07 -14.78
CA LYS A 76 25.14 11.62 -14.60
C LYS A 76 25.88 11.24 -13.31
N PRO A 77 25.19 10.97 -12.19
CA PRO A 77 25.85 10.49 -10.99
C PRO A 77 26.47 9.09 -11.23
N ALA A 78 27.62 8.83 -10.61
CA ALA A 78 28.08 7.47 -10.31
C ALA A 78 27.32 6.93 -9.06
N GLU A 79 27.75 5.81 -8.47
CA GLU A 79 27.17 5.21 -7.25
C GLU A 79 26.61 6.25 -6.26
N LEU A 80 25.46 5.95 -5.63
CA LEU A 80 24.65 6.83 -4.76
C LEU A 80 25.52 7.86 -4.00
N PRO A 81 25.68 9.09 -4.53
CA PRO A 81 26.55 10.07 -3.90
C PRO A 81 26.05 10.43 -2.50
N PRO A 82 26.94 10.77 -1.53
CA PRO A 82 26.53 11.22 -0.20
C PRO A 82 25.40 12.26 -0.26
N GLY A 83 24.36 12.03 0.53
CA GLY A 83 23.19 12.90 0.57
C GLY A 83 22.09 12.57 -0.45
N THR A 84 22.36 11.76 -1.48
CA THR A 84 21.31 11.32 -2.43
C THR A 84 20.18 10.55 -1.74
N PHE A 85 20.51 9.86 -0.65
CA PHE A 85 19.56 9.13 0.18
C PHE A 85 19.85 9.44 1.65
N ASN A 86 18.82 9.85 2.39
CA ASN A 86 18.90 10.12 3.81
C ASN A 86 17.71 9.46 4.52
N VAL A 87 17.94 8.94 5.72
CA VAL A 87 16.90 8.36 6.58
C VAL A 87 16.89 9.13 7.89
N VAL A 88 15.77 9.80 8.14
CA VAL A 88 15.44 10.43 9.42
C VAL A 88 14.30 9.67 10.08
N GLN A 89 14.36 9.52 11.40
CA GLN A 89 13.36 8.79 12.17
C GLN A 89 12.70 9.75 13.16
N GLY A 90 11.41 9.58 13.40
CA GLY A 90 10.68 10.40 14.36
C GLY A 90 9.18 10.27 14.24
N SER A 91 8.46 11.08 15.03
CA SER A 91 7.00 11.07 15.06
C SER A 91 6.40 11.93 13.94
N GLY A 92 5.09 12.19 14.02
CA GLY A 92 4.40 13.09 13.10
C GLY A 92 4.93 14.53 13.10
N SER A 93 5.68 14.95 14.13
CA SER A 93 6.36 16.24 14.19
C SER A 93 7.43 16.38 13.10
N VAL A 94 8.27 15.36 12.93
CA VAL A 94 9.31 15.26 11.89
C VAL A 94 8.67 15.28 10.51
N GLY A 95 7.62 14.48 10.29
CA GLY A 95 6.86 14.51 9.04
C GLY A 95 6.25 15.88 8.74
N SER A 96 5.70 16.56 9.75
CA SER A 96 5.15 17.91 9.61
C SER A 96 6.22 18.92 9.22
N TYR A 97 7.41 18.85 9.83
CA TYR A 97 8.55 19.69 9.50
C TYR A 97 8.99 19.50 8.04
N LEU A 98 9.23 18.26 7.63
CA LEU A 98 9.64 17.92 6.26
C LEU A 98 8.61 18.39 5.23
N THR A 99 7.33 18.08 5.44
CA THR A 99 6.27 18.44 4.48
C THR A 99 6.07 19.94 4.31
N ALA A 100 6.42 20.75 5.32
CA ALA A 100 6.38 22.21 5.25
C ALA A 100 7.66 22.84 4.69
N HIS A 101 8.81 22.14 4.72
CA HIS A 101 10.11 22.71 4.40
C HIS A 101 10.19 23.23 2.94
N PRO A 102 10.57 24.50 2.70
CA PRO A 102 10.38 25.17 1.40
C PRO A 102 11.17 24.56 0.23
N ILE A 103 12.26 23.86 0.52
CA ILE A 103 13.15 23.28 -0.49
C ILE A 103 12.64 21.93 -1.02
N ILE A 104 11.81 21.20 -0.27
CA ILE A 104 11.31 19.90 -0.71
C ILE A 104 10.37 20.09 -1.91
N SER A 105 10.71 19.45 -3.03
CA SER A 105 9.99 19.62 -4.31
C SER A 105 8.87 18.60 -4.54
N LYS A 106 8.92 17.44 -3.87
CA LYS A 106 7.90 16.39 -3.95
C LYS A 106 7.77 15.67 -2.60
N VAL A 107 6.56 15.26 -2.26
CA VAL A 107 6.26 14.40 -1.11
C VAL A 107 5.51 13.16 -1.61
N SER A 108 6.01 11.95 -1.32
CA SER A 108 5.21 10.72 -1.40
C SER A 108 4.79 10.32 0.00
N PHE A 109 3.52 10.01 0.20
CA PHE A 109 2.99 9.61 1.50
C PHE A 109 2.06 8.39 1.37
N THR A 110 2.31 7.40 2.22
CA THR A 110 1.45 6.22 2.37
C THR A 110 0.90 6.18 3.80
N GLY A 111 -0.42 6.02 3.94
CA GLY A 111 -1.02 5.90 5.27
C GLY A 111 -2.53 6.15 5.31
N GLN A 112 -3.04 6.51 6.49
CA GLN A 112 -4.47 6.76 6.67
C GLN A 112 -4.93 8.01 5.91
N VAL A 113 -6.16 7.98 5.40
CA VAL A 113 -6.77 9.09 4.64
C VAL A 113 -6.74 10.40 5.42
N THR A 114 -7.02 10.36 6.72
CA THR A 114 -7.03 11.54 7.60
C THR A 114 -5.65 12.18 7.72
N THR A 115 -4.59 11.38 7.83
CA THR A 115 -3.20 11.87 7.86
C THR A 115 -2.75 12.34 6.48
N GLY A 116 -3.06 11.58 5.42
CA GLY A 116 -2.75 11.96 4.05
C GLY A 116 -3.36 13.30 3.65
N THR A 117 -4.60 13.56 4.09
CA THR A 117 -5.26 14.86 3.89
C THR A 117 -4.48 15.99 4.56
N LYS A 118 -4.02 15.80 5.80
CA LYS A 118 -3.19 16.80 6.50
C LYS A 118 -1.87 17.05 5.78
N VAL A 119 -1.21 15.99 5.31
CA VAL A 119 0.03 16.08 4.53
C VAL A 119 -0.22 16.83 3.22
N ALA A 120 -1.27 16.50 2.48
CA ALA A 120 -1.62 17.17 1.23
C ALA A 120 -1.86 18.68 1.43
N CYS A 121 -2.60 19.05 2.49
CA CYS A 121 -2.82 20.44 2.87
C CYS A 121 -1.52 21.18 3.23
N SER A 122 -0.59 20.52 3.93
CA SER A 122 0.73 21.08 4.26
C SER A 122 1.54 21.35 2.98
N VAL A 123 1.57 20.36 2.09
CA VAL A 123 2.32 20.38 0.84
C VAL A 123 1.80 21.41 -0.15
N ALA A 124 0.48 21.61 -0.21
CA ALA A 124 -0.17 22.55 -1.14
C ALA A 124 0.29 24.00 -0.93
N LYS A 125 0.68 24.40 0.29
CA LYS A 125 1.20 25.77 0.57
C LYS A 125 2.44 26.11 -0.25
N GLY A 126 3.28 25.11 -0.55
CA GLY A 126 4.49 25.25 -1.36
C GLY A 126 4.29 24.79 -2.80
N MET A 127 3.07 24.46 -3.22
CA MET A 127 2.76 23.89 -4.54
C MET A 127 3.68 22.72 -4.94
N LYS A 128 4.07 21.88 -3.96
CA LYS A 128 4.97 20.75 -4.21
C LYS A 128 4.20 19.61 -4.86
N TYR A 129 4.89 18.80 -5.65
CA TYR A 129 4.29 17.59 -6.20
C TYR A 129 3.96 16.60 -5.09
N VAL A 130 2.87 15.86 -5.26
CA VAL A 130 2.44 14.90 -4.26
C VAL A 130 2.02 13.58 -4.88
N THR A 131 2.39 12.49 -4.22
CA THR A 131 1.80 11.16 -4.46
C THR A 131 1.23 10.69 -3.13
N MET A 132 -0.01 10.19 -3.15
CA MET A 132 -0.74 9.76 -1.96
C MET A 132 -1.27 8.35 -2.19
N GLU A 133 -0.79 7.40 -1.38
CA GLU A 133 -1.30 6.03 -1.31
C GLU A 133 -2.03 5.85 0.03
N LEU A 134 -3.36 5.95 0.00
CA LEU A 134 -4.16 6.01 1.22
C LEU A 134 -5.01 4.75 1.41
N GLY A 135 -5.68 4.69 2.55
CA GLY A 135 -6.49 3.54 2.96
C GLY A 135 -7.58 3.13 1.96
N GLY A 136 -8.05 1.89 2.12
CA GLY A 136 -9.01 1.24 1.23
C GLY A 136 -10.16 0.56 1.99
N LYS A 137 -11.25 0.30 1.27
CA LYS A 137 -12.33 -0.59 1.70
C LYS A 137 -12.73 -1.49 0.53
N SER A 138 -11.74 -2.21 0.05
CA SER A 138 -11.75 -2.92 -1.24
C SER A 138 -12.88 -3.95 -1.30
N PRO A 139 -13.71 -3.95 -2.35
CA PRO A 139 -14.70 -4.99 -2.59
C PRO A 139 -14.05 -6.21 -3.26
N LEU A 140 -14.45 -7.39 -2.80
CA LEU A 140 -14.14 -8.67 -3.43
C LEU A 140 -15.47 -9.31 -3.86
N ILE A 141 -15.71 -9.44 -5.16
CA ILE A 141 -16.96 -9.95 -5.72
C ILE A 141 -16.76 -11.41 -6.13
N ILE A 142 -17.54 -12.32 -5.54
CA ILE A 142 -17.58 -13.73 -5.91
C ILE A 142 -18.76 -13.94 -6.85
N LEU A 143 -18.55 -14.55 -8.01
CA LEU A 143 -19.61 -14.88 -8.97
C LEU A 143 -20.20 -16.27 -8.70
N GLU A 144 -21.45 -16.49 -9.12
CA GLU A 144 -22.17 -17.77 -8.94
C GLU A 144 -21.44 -18.94 -9.64
N ASP A 145 -20.76 -18.68 -10.75
CA ASP A 145 -20.01 -19.67 -11.53
C ASP A 145 -18.60 -19.95 -11.00
N CYS A 146 -18.19 -19.33 -9.88
CA CYS A 146 -16.81 -19.41 -9.40
C CYS A 146 -16.37 -20.84 -9.04
N ASP A 147 -15.04 -21.04 -9.04
CA ASP A 147 -14.47 -22.14 -8.28
C ASP A 147 -14.43 -21.75 -6.80
N ILE A 148 -15.28 -22.39 -5.98
CA ILE A 148 -15.47 -21.99 -4.57
C ILE A 148 -14.19 -22.14 -3.77
N GLU A 149 -13.41 -23.20 -3.98
CA GLU A 149 -12.14 -23.40 -3.28
C GLU A 149 -11.16 -22.28 -3.59
N ASN A 150 -11.03 -21.90 -4.87
CA ASN A 150 -10.19 -20.78 -5.29
C ASN A 150 -10.71 -19.44 -4.75
N ALA A 151 -12.02 -19.20 -4.80
CA ALA A 151 -12.65 -17.99 -4.31
C ALA A 151 -12.46 -17.81 -2.80
N VAL A 152 -12.59 -18.88 -2.02
CA VAL A 152 -12.33 -18.86 -0.57
C VAL A 152 -10.84 -18.62 -0.29
N ASN A 153 -9.93 -19.29 -1.02
CA ASN A 153 -8.48 -19.03 -0.89
C ASN A 153 -8.16 -17.55 -1.16
N GLY A 154 -8.75 -16.98 -2.21
CA GLY A 154 -8.64 -15.57 -2.57
C GLY A 154 -9.17 -14.65 -1.46
N ALA A 155 -10.34 -14.94 -0.90
CA ALA A 155 -10.90 -14.17 0.20
C ALA A 155 -10.04 -14.24 1.48
N MET A 156 -9.50 -15.41 1.80
CA MET A 156 -8.56 -15.56 2.91
C MET A 156 -7.27 -14.79 2.68
N MET A 157 -6.67 -14.88 1.49
CA MET A 157 -5.48 -14.12 1.13
C MET A 157 -5.74 -12.61 1.23
N ALA A 158 -6.88 -12.15 0.70
CA ALA A 158 -7.26 -10.75 0.72
C ALA A 158 -7.43 -10.19 2.14
N ASN A 159 -7.84 -11.01 3.11
CA ASN A 159 -8.22 -10.58 4.46
C ASN A 159 -7.20 -10.92 5.56
N LEU A 160 -6.44 -11.99 5.40
CA LEU A 160 -5.59 -12.54 6.47
C LEU A 160 -4.09 -12.33 6.21
N PHE A 161 -3.70 -12.03 4.96
CA PHE A 161 -2.32 -11.70 4.66
C PHE A 161 -1.87 -10.48 5.48
N ALA A 162 -0.67 -10.56 6.07
CA ALA A 162 -0.16 -9.60 7.07
C ALA A 162 -1.15 -9.28 8.22
N SER A 163 -1.97 -10.25 8.61
CA SER A 163 -3.03 -10.10 9.62
C SER A 163 -4.04 -9.00 9.25
N GLY A 164 -4.32 -8.82 7.96
CA GLY A 164 -5.27 -7.84 7.43
C GLY A 164 -4.80 -6.38 7.47
N GLN A 165 -3.54 -6.14 7.80
CA GLN A 165 -2.92 -4.80 7.91
C GLN A 165 -2.37 -4.33 6.55
N ILE A 166 -3.23 -4.32 5.53
CA ILE A 166 -2.88 -3.99 4.15
C ILE A 166 -3.91 -3.00 3.61
N CYS A 167 -3.45 -1.92 2.97
CA CYS A 167 -4.35 -0.90 2.41
C CYS A 167 -5.31 -1.48 1.36
N THR A 168 -4.86 -2.48 0.59
CA THR A 168 -5.66 -3.16 -0.43
C THR A 168 -6.57 -4.25 0.12
N ASN A 169 -6.62 -4.52 1.43
CA ASN A 169 -7.39 -5.61 2.04
C ASN A 169 -8.83 -5.73 1.49
N GLY A 170 -9.18 -6.92 0.98
CA GLY A 170 -10.46 -7.25 0.31
C GLY A 170 -11.60 -7.53 1.28
N ILE A 171 -11.88 -6.54 2.13
CA ILE A 171 -12.61 -6.75 3.37
C ILE A 171 -14.13 -6.79 3.24
N ARG A 172 -14.68 -6.28 2.11
CA ARG A 172 -16.09 -6.42 1.75
C ARG A 172 -16.24 -7.54 0.73
N VAL A 173 -16.55 -8.74 1.21
CA VAL A 173 -16.69 -9.94 0.39
C VAL A 173 -18.15 -10.10 0.00
N PHE A 174 -18.45 -9.86 -1.28
CA PHE A 174 -19.80 -10.00 -1.83
C PHE A 174 -19.98 -11.39 -2.42
N VAL A 175 -20.96 -12.14 -1.93
CA VAL A 175 -21.24 -13.53 -2.31
C VAL A 175 -22.68 -13.63 -2.83
N PRO A 176 -22.97 -14.36 -3.92
CA PRO A 176 -24.34 -14.56 -4.39
C PRO A 176 -25.15 -15.29 -3.32
N ILE A 177 -26.38 -14.86 -3.08
CA ILE A 177 -27.25 -15.45 -2.04
C ILE A 177 -27.37 -16.97 -2.17
N LYS A 178 -27.39 -17.49 -3.39
CA LYS A 178 -27.52 -18.92 -3.70
C LYS A 178 -26.35 -19.78 -3.22
N ILE A 179 -25.14 -19.23 -3.14
CA ILE A 179 -23.93 -19.97 -2.77
C ILE A 179 -23.34 -19.53 -1.43
N GLN A 180 -23.99 -18.59 -0.72
CA GLN A 180 -23.53 -18.08 0.58
C GLN A 180 -23.17 -19.21 1.54
N LYS A 181 -24.10 -20.14 1.75
CA LYS A 181 -23.90 -21.25 2.70
C LYS A 181 -22.70 -22.13 2.33
N GLN A 182 -22.58 -22.47 1.05
CA GLN A 182 -21.48 -23.29 0.56
C GLN A 182 -20.12 -22.58 0.71
N PHE A 183 -20.09 -21.28 0.42
CA PHE A 183 -18.89 -20.45 0.59
C PHE A 183 -18.49 -20.32 2.06
N GLU A 184 -19.44 -20.06 2.96
CA GLU A 184 -19.20 -19.98 4.40
C GLU A 184 -18.65 -21.27 4.98
N ASP A 185 -19.19 -22.42 4.58
CA ASP A 185 -18.74 -23.72 5.08
C ASP A 185 -17.33 -24.04 4.62
N ALA A 186 -17.01 -23.77 3.35
CA ALA A 186 -15.65 -23.91 2.81
C ALA A 186 -14.66 -22.93 3.50
N LEU A 187 -15.08 -21.68 3.75
CA LEU A 187 -14.29 -20.69 4.48
C LEU A 187 -14.00 -21.13 5.91
N LYS A 188 -15.01 -21.59 6.65
CA LYS A 188 -14.84 -22.12 8.03
C LYS A 188 -13.88 -23.29 8.07
N ALA A 189 -13.98 -24.23 7.12
CA ALA A 189 -13.09 -25.37 7.05
C ALA A 189 -11.63 -24.91 6.89
N LYS A 190 -11.37 -23.92 6.02
CA LYS A 190 -10.01 -23.40 5.81
C LYS A 190 -9.49 -22.52 6.95
N LEU A 191 -10.37 -21.78 7.63
CA LEU A 191 -10.00 -21.01 8.83
C LEU A 191 -9.45 -21.90 9.95
N GLY A 192 -9.86 -23.16 10.01
CA GLY A 192 -9.28 -24.15 10.94
C GLY A 192 -7.78 -24.43 10.74
N PHE A 193 -7.20 -24.04 9.60
CA PHE A 193 -5.76 -24.19 9.33
C PHE A 193 -4.94 -22.94 9.68
N VAL A 194 -5.57 -21.90 10.23
CA VAL A 194 -4.88 -20.71 10.73
C VAL A 194 -4.11 -21.08 12.00
N ARG A 195 -2.80 -20.87 11.97
CA ARG A 195 -1.84 -21.14 13.05
C ARG A 195 -1.22 -19.83 13.47
N ILE A 196 -1.77 -19.31 14.57
CA ILE A 196 -1.33 -18.05 15.19
C ILE A 196 -0.12 -18.33 16.05
N GLY A 197 0.96 -17.56 15.89
CA GLY A 197 2.21 -17.85 16.60
C GLY A 197 3.27 -16.78 16.51
N SER A 198 4.53 -17.19 16.70
CA SER A 198 5.71 -16.36 16.46
C SER A 198 5.99 -16.28 14.95
N PRO A 199 6.25 -15.09 14.38
CA PRO A 199 6.69 -14.97 12.99
C PRO A 199 7.99 -15.72 12.66
N GLU A 200 8.78 -16.08 13.67
CA GLU A 200 10.03 -16.84 13.50
C GLU A 200 9.81 -18.35 13.41
N ASP A 201 8.64 -18.86 13.83
CA ASP A 201 8.29 -20.27 13.70
C ASP A 201 7.78 -20.54 12.27
N PRO A 202 8.45 -21.42 11.48
CA PRO A 202 8.02 -21.74 10.12
C PRO A 202 6.64 -22.41 10.04
N LYS A 203 6.08 -22.88 11.16
CA LYS A 203 4.71 -23.40 11.23
C LYS A 203 3.67 -22.29 11.36
N THR A 204 4.03 -21.10 11.81
CA THR A 204 3.11 -19.96 11.91
C THR A 204 2.73 -19.46 10.52
N ASN A 205 1.43 -19.23 10.30
CA ASN A 205 0.94 -18.58 9.08
C ASN A 205 0.08 -17.34 9.37
N PHE A 206 -0.02 -16.92 10.63
CA PHE A 206 -0.77 -15.75 11.04
C PHE A 206 -0.08 -15.02 12.20
N GLY A 207 0.31 -13.77 11.95
CA GLY A 207 1.14 -12.98 12.85
C GLY A 207 0.35 -12.06 13.80
N PRO A 208 1.05 -11.35 14.69
CA PRO A 208 0.44 -10.33 15.53
C PRO A 208 0.05 -9.08 14.72
N LEU A 209 -0.80 -8.27 15.32
CA LEU A 209 -1.00 -6.87 14.96
C LEU A 209 0.22 -6.03 15.35
N SER A 210 0.41 -4.91 14.67
CA SER A 210 1.60 -4.06 14.78
C SER A 210 1.82 -3.42 16.15
N SER A 211 0.77 -3.12 16.91
CA SER A 211 0.86 -2.43 18.20
C SER A 211 -0.34 -2.70 19.11
N GLN A 212 -0.18 -2.44 20.42
CA GLN A 212 -1.28 -2.50 21.38
C GLN A 212 -2.42 -1.54 21.00
N MET A 213 -2.10 -0.31 20.63
CA MET A 213 -3.10 0.69 20.21
C MET A 213 -3.92 0.18 19.01
N HIS A 214 -3.26 -0.50 18.08
CA HIS A 214 -3.91 -1.07 16.92
C HIS A 214 -4.78 -2.29 17.29
N LEU A 215 -4.30 -3.17 18.19
CA LEU A 215 -5.12 -4.25 18.75
C LEU A 215 -6.40 -3.73 19.41
N ASP A 216 -6.29 -2.68 20.22
CA ASP A 216 -7.44 -2.07 20.88
C ASP A 216 -8.43 -1.47 19.86
N LYS A 217 -7.92 -0.85 18.78
CA LYS A 217 -8.76 -0.37 17.67
C LYS A 217 -9.53 -1.53 17.05
N VAL A 218 -8.85 -2.62 16.67
CA VAL A 218 -9.47 -3.77 16.01
C VAL A 218 -10.53 -4.41 16.93
N LYS A 219 -10.22 -4.61 18.21
CA LYS A 219 -11.18 -5.14 19.18
C LYS A 219 -12.44 -4.28 19.31
N ARG A 220 -12.30 -2.95 19.32
CA ARG A 220 -13.46 -2.04 19.33
C ARG A 220 -14.35 -2.22 18.10
N TYR A 221 -13.78 -2.44 16.90
CA TYR A 221 -14.58 -2.73 15.71
C TYR A 221 -15.27 -4.09 15.78
N ILE A 222 -14.61 -5.12 16.32
CA ILE A 222 -15.22 -6.44 16.52
C ILE A 222 -16.39 -6.34 17.50
N GLN A 223 -16.18 -5.67 18.65
CA GLN A 223 -17.23 -5.40 19.64
C GLN A 223 -18.39 -4.62 19.02
N HIS A 224 -18.11 -3.58 18.23
CA HIS A 224 -19.14 -2.82 17.52
C HIS A 224 -19.93 -3.69 16.54
N GLY A 225 -19.23 -4.55 15.78
CA GLY A 225 -19.83 -5.50 14.85
C GLY A 225 -20.86 -6.41 15.54
N ILE A 226 -20.51 -6.91 16.72
CA ILE A 226 -21.37 -7.80 17.52
C ILE A 226 -22.52 -7.04 18.20
N GLN A 227 -22.22 -5.91 18.85
CA GLN A 227 -23.13 -5.26 19.79
C GLN A 227 -24.04 -4.22 19.13
N VAL A 228 -23.55 -3.51 18.12
CA VAL A 228 -24.23 -2.35 17.52
C VAL A 228 -24.68 -2.66 16.10
N ASP A 229 -23.77 -3.14 15.25
CA ASP A 229 -24.12 -3.53 13.87
C ASP A 229 -24.94 -4.83 13.86
N GLN A 230 -24.90 -5.62 14.95
CA GLN A 230 -25.58 -6.91 15.12
C GLN A 230 -25.33 -7.88 13.97
N ALA A 231 -24.14 -7.80 13.37
CA ALA A 231 -23.71 -8.71 12.32
C ALA A 231 -23.50 -10.11 12.90
N MET A 232 -23.81 -11.14 12.12
CA MET A 232 -23.66 -12.52 12.58
C MET A 232 -22.20 -12.91 12.64
N LEU A 233 -21.71 -13.27 13.83
CA LEU A 233 -20.33 -13.74 14.03
C LEU A 233 -20.20 -15.20 13.56
N VAL A 234 -19.48 -15.40 12.46
CA VAL A 234 -19.28 -16.70 11.80
C VAL A 234 -18.08 -17.43 12.36
N HIS A 235 -17.03 -16.68 12.69
CA HIS A 235 -15.75 -17.19 13.18
C HIS A 235 -15.00 -16.10 13.97
N GLY A 236 -14.20 -16.51 14.94
CA GLY A 236 -13.34 -15.61 15.73
C GLY A 236 -14.10 -14.79 16.74
N GLY A 237 -13.76 -13.50 16.83
CA GLY A 237 -14.24 -12.59 17.86
C GLY A 237 -13.09 -11.91 18.60
N GLU A 238 -13.43 -11.21 19.69
CA GLU A 238 -12.47 -10.40 20.46
C GLU A 238 -11.57 -11.22 21.39
N GLN A 239 -11.81 -12.53 21.49
CA GLN A 239 -11.09 -13.42 22.38
C GLN A 239 -9.61 -13.48 22.01
N LYS A 240 -8.76 -13.70 23.02
CA LYS A 240 -7.35 -14.02 22.77
C LYS A 240 -7.28 -15.40 22.08
N PRO A 241 -6.37 -15.59 21.11
CA PRO A 241 -6.10 -16.91 20.55
C PRO A 241 -5.74 -17.92 21.64
N ASP A 242 -6.24 -19.14 21.50
CA ASP A 242 -5.89 -20.26 22.36
C ASP A 242 -4.43 -20.71 22.11
N CYS A 243 -3.86 -21.46 23.08
CA CYS A 243 -2.59 -22.18 22.93
C CYS A 243 -1.37 -21.32 22.53
N ILE A 244 -1.28 -20.09 23.04
CA ILE A 244 -0.10 -19.24 22.88
C ILE A 244 0.94 -19.57 23.96
N SER A 245 2.19 -19.74 23.56
CA SER A 245 3.31 -19.98 24.48
C SER A 245 3.52 -18.79 25.43
N ALA A 246 4.02 -19.05 26.65
CA ALA A 246 4.09 -18.04 27.70
C ALA A 246 4.97 -16.82 27.33
N ASP A 247 6.01 -17.03 26.52
CA ASP A 247 6.89 -15.99 25.97
C ASP A 247 6.20 -15.02 25.00
N LEU A 248 5.04 -15.41 24.47
CA LEU A 248 4.24 -14.60 23.54
C LEU A 248 2.99 -14.01 24.19
N ALA A 249 2.77 -14.21 25.50
CA ALA A 249 1.55 -13.83 26.21
C ALA A 249 1.21 -12.32 26.15
N ASN A 250 2.24 -11.49 25.99
CA ASN A 250 2.12 -10.02 25.92
C ASN A 250 2.10 -9.46 24.49
N GLY A 251 2.09 -10.32 23.46
CA GLY A 251 2.01 -9.87 22.08
C GLY A 251 0.59 -9.47 21.65
N TYR A 252 0.52 -8.71 20.55
CA TYR A 252 -0.69 -8.02 20.12
C TYR A 252 -1.51 -8.87 19.15
N ARG A 253 -2.25 -9.86 19.64
CA ARG A 253 -2.94 -10.83 18.77
C ARG A 253 -4.45 -10.72 18.85
N VAL A 254 -5.08 -11.04 17.73
CA VAL A 254 -6.53 -11.20 17.58
C VAL A 254 -6.80 -12.41 16.70
N THR A 255 -7.89 -13.12 16.95
CA THR A 255 -8.34 -14.21 16.06
C THR A 255 -8.93 -13.59 14.78
N PRO A 256 -8.64 -14.14 13.58
CA PRO A 256 -9.37 -13.78 12.38
C PRO A 256 -10.87 -13.77 12.64
N THR A 257 -11.53 -12.66 12.33
CA THR A 257 -12.95 -12.50 12.60
C THR A 257 -13.70 -12.43 11.28
N VAL A 258 -14.78 -13.21 11.17
CA VAL A 258 -15.64 -13.20 10.00
C VAL A 258 -17.06 -12.87 10.45
N PHE A 259 -17.63 -11.84 9.84
CA PHE A 259 -19.04 -11.50 9.98
C PHE A 259 -19.81 -11.84 8.70
N SER A 260 -20.94 -12.52 8.83
CA SER A 260 -21.94 -12.73 7.77
C SER A 260 -23.13 -11.78 7.98
N ASP A 261 -24.04 -11.78 7.00
CA ASP A 261 -25.28 -11.01 7.01
C ASP A 261 -25.04 -9.51 7.28
N CYS A 262 -23.89 -9.01 6.80
CA CYS A 262 -23.52 -7.62 6.92
C CYS A 262 -24.30 -6.77 5.91
N THR A 263 -24.65 -5.55 6.29
CA THR A 263 -25.32 -4.58 5.41
C THR A 263 -24.44 -3.37 5.13
N ASP A 264 -24.67 -2.73 3.98
CA ASP A 264 -23.85 -1.61 3.49
C ASP A 264 -23.85 -0.38 4.43
N THR A 265 -24.80 -0.30 5.36
CA THR A 265 -24.95 0.80 6.33
C THR A 265 -24.17 0.60 7.62
N THR A 266 -23.65 -0.61 7.88
CA THR A 266 -22.95 -0.93 9.13
C THR A 266 -21.55 -0.34 9.19
N LYS A 267 -21.10 -0.02 10.40
CA LYS A 267 -19.80 0.64 10.60
C LYS A 267 -18.64 -0.23 10.13
N ILE A 268 -18.69 -1.54 10.43
CA ILE A 268 -17.64 -2.49 10.01
C ILE A 268 -17.54 -2.65 8.48
N VAL A 269 -18.61 -2.37 7.74
CA VAL A 269 -18.61 -2.37 6.26
C VAL A 269 -18.15 -1.04 5.67
N GLN A 270 -18.41 0.08 6.35
CA GLN A 270 -18.06 1.42 5.84
C GLN A 270 -16.63 1.86 6.16
N GLU A 271 -16.14 1.53 7.35
CA GLU A 271 -14.88 2.09 7.87
C GLU A 271 -13.68 1.15 7.69
N GLU A 272 -12.50 1.72 7.48
CA GLU A 272 -11.25 0.97 7.40
C GLU A 272 -10.78 0.54 8.81
N ILE A 273 -10.93 -0.76 9.08
CA ILE A 273 -10.50 -1.40 10.32
C ILE A 273 -8.97 -1.54 10.32
N PHE A 274 -8.41 -1.94 9.17
CA PHE A 274 -6.99 -2.26 8.96
C PHE A 274 -6.52 -3.47 9.78
N GLY A 275 -7.36 -4.50 9.88
CA GLY A 275 -7.09 -5.73 10.61
C GLY A 275 -7.90 -6.90 10.04
N PRO A 276 -7.82 -8.10 10.65
CA PRO A 276 -8.30 -9.34 10.06
C PRO A 276 -9.80 -9.55 10.36
N VAL A 277 -10.64 -8.60 9.93
CA VAL A 277 -12.09 -8.57 10.19
C VAL A 277 -12.86 -8.57 8.87
N MET A 278 -13.10 -9.76 8.32
CA MET A 278 -13.82 -9.93 7.06
C MET A 278 -15.32 -9.65 7.24
N THR A 279 -15.89 -8.87 6.34
CA THR A 279 -17.34 -8.65 6.25
C THR A 279 -17.89 -9.31 4.99
N MET A 280 -18.87 -10.19 5.16
CA MET A 280 -19.49 -10.90 4.06
C MET A 280 -20.91 -10.40 3.86
N LEU A 281 -21.23 -10.08 2.61
CA LEU A 281 -22.49 -9.49 2.17
C LEU A 281 -23.06 -10.34 1.04
N THR A 282 -24.37 -10.56 1.05
CA THR A 282 -25.03 -11.21 -0.07
C THR A 282 -25.46 -10.23 -1.16
N TYR A 283 -25.60 -10.69 -2.39
CA TYR A 283 -26.20 -9.94 -3.50
C TYR A 283 -26.99 -10.87 -4.43
N GLU A 284 -27.85 -10.29 -5.27
CA GLU A 284 -28.68 -11.04 -6.22
C GLU A 284 -28.24 -10.86 -7.67
N THR A 285 -27.82 -9.66 -8.05
CA THR A 285 -27.43 -9.36 -9.44
C THR A 285 -26.06 -8.70 -9.55
N VAL A 286 -25.37 -8.95 -10.66
CA VAL A 286 -24.06 -8.35 -10.94
C VAL A 286 -24.14 -6.82 -11.02
N ASP A 287 -25.23 -6.27 -11.53
CA ASP A 287 -25.38 -4.81 -11.64
C ASP A 287 -25.54 -4.14 -10.27
N GLU A 288 -26.34 -4.74 -9.40
CA GLU A 288 -26.53 -4.30 -8.02
C GLU A 288 -25.22 -4.34 -7.23
N VAL A 289 -24.48 -5.46 -7.28
CA VAL A 289 -23.23 -5.58 -6.52
C VAL A 289 -22.15 -4.63 -7.00
N VAL A 290 -22.09 -4.29 -8.30
CA VAL A 290 -21.16 -3.27 -8.81
C VAL A 290 -21.47 -1.88 -8.24
N VAL A 291 -22.75 -1.51 -8.14
CA VAL A 291 -23.15 -0.24 -7.52
C VAL A 291 -22.74 -0.21 -6.05
N ARG A 292 -23.00 -1.30 -5.31
CA ARG A 292 -22.65 -1.42 -3.89
C ARG A 292 -21.14 -1.46 -3.65
N ALA A 293 -20.39 -2.15 -4.51
CA ALA A 293 -18.94 -2.19 -4.50
C ALA A 293 -18.34 -0.78 -4.66
N ASN A 294 -18.91 0.04 -5.54
CA ASN A 294 -18.49 1.42 -5.76
C ASN A 294 -19.03 2.42 -4.71
N ASN A 295 -20.03 2.03 -3.91
CA ASN A 295 -20.63 2.89 -2.89
C ASN A 295 -19.74 3.02 -1.64
N THR A 296 -18.61 3.69 -1.81
CA THR A 296 -17.64 4.03 -0.76
C THR A 296 -16.88 5.28 -1.20
N PRO A 297 -16.45 6.14 -0.25
CA PRO A 297 -15.56 7.25 -0.57
C PRO A 297 -14.14 6.79 -0.96
N LEU A 298 -13.81 5.52 -0.74
CA LEU A 298 -12.51 4.91 -1.02
C LEU A 298 -12.51 4.18 -2.37
N GLY A 299 -11.33 3.88 -2.90
CA GLY A 299 -11.18 3.30 -4.23
C GLY A 299 -9.78 2.77 -4.52
N LEU A 300 -9.14 2.10 -3.57
CA LEU A 300 -7.78 1.60 -3.76
C LEU A 300 -7.75 0.33 -4.63
N ALA A 301 -8.36 -0.75 -4.15
CA ALA A 301 -8.31 -2.04 -4.80
C ALA A 301 -9.71 -2.67 -4.93
N ALA A 302 -9.85 -3.64 -5.83
CA ALA A 302 -11.00 -4.51 -5.94
C ALA A 302 -10.64 -5.83 -6.62
N GLY A 303 -11.52 -6.83 -6.56
CA GLY A 303 -11.30 -8.06 -7.31
C GLY A 303 -12.56 -8.87 -7.54
N VAL A 304 -12.49 -9.78 -8.51
CA VAL A 304 -13.61 -10.61 -8.95
C VAL A 304 -13.15 -12.06 -9.10
N PHE A 305 -13.93 -13.01 -8.59
CA PHE A 305 -13.70 -14.44 -8.77
C PHE A 305 -14.87 -15.10 -9.50
N GLY A 306 -14.59 -15.89 -10.53
CA GLY A 306 -15.59 -16.47 -11.44
C GLY A 306 -14.96 -17.33 -12.54
N ARG A 307 -15.77 -17.85 -13.48
CA ARG A 307 -15.25 -18.60 -14.65
C ARG A 307 -15.37 -17.83 -15.95
N ASP A 308 -16.46 -17.09 -16.16
CA ASP A 308 -16.61 -16.29 -17.38
C ASP A 308 -15.72 -15.04 -17.38
N HIS A 309 -14.60 -15.12 -18.09
CA HIS A 309 -13.65 -14.02 -18.25
C HIS A 309 -14.25 -12.75 -18.85
N LYS A 310 -15.26 -12.85 -19.72
CA LYS A 310 -15.92 -11.67 -20.31
C LYS A 310 -16.74 -10.95 -19.25
N VAL A 311 -17.47 -11.69 -18.43
CA VAL A 311 -18.24 -11.13 -17.31
C VAL A 311 -17.29 -10.49 -16.29
N MET A 312 -16.25 -11.21 -15.86
CA MET A 312 -15.28 -10.68 -14.90
C MET A 312 -14.58 -9.40 -15.40
N ARG A 313 -14.14 -9.36 -16.66
CA ARG A 313 -13.56 -8.15 -17.27
C ARG A 313 -14.56 -6.99 -17.35
N SER A 314 -15.82 -7.28 -17.70
CA SER A 314 -16.89 -6.27 -17.72
C SER A 314 -17.11 -5.65 -16.34
N ILE A 315 -17.12 -6.47 -15.28
CA ILE A 315 -17.25 -6.02 -13.90
C ILE A 315 -16.06 -5.15 -13.51
N VAL A 316 -14.83 -5.63 -13.73
CA VAL A 316 -13.61 -4.89 -13.37
C VAL A 316 -13.57 -3.50 -14.01
N LYS A 317 -13.96 -3.37 -15.29
CA LYS A 317 -14.04 -2.06 -15.98
C LYS A 317 -15.02 -1.07 -15.36
N ARG A 318 -15.99 -1.56 -14.58
CA ARG A 318 -17.01 -0.75 -13.91
C ARG A 318 -16.65 -0.44 -12.45
N LEU A 319 -15.61 -1.06 -11.90
CA LEU A 319 -15.17 -0.83 -10.53
C LEU A 319 -14.30 0.43 -10.44
N GLN A 320 -14.63 1.29 -9.48
CA GLN A 320 -13.91 2.53 -9.20
C GLN A 320 -12.77 2.24 -8.22
N ALA A 321 -11.80 1.43 -8.66
CA ALA A 321 -10.64 1.00 -7.90
C ALA A 321 -9.37 1.13 -8.75
N GLY A 322 -8.26 1.53 -8.14
CA GLY A 322 -7.02 1.77 -8.88
C GLY A 322 -6.24 0.50 -9.19
N ILE A 323 -6.44 -0.55 -8.39
CA ILE A 323 -5.96 -1.90 -8.66
C ILE A 323 -7.15 -2.85 -8.76
N THR A 324 -7.15 -3.72 -9.76
CA THR A 324 -8.21 -4.72 -9.92
C THR A 324 -7.63 -6.09 -10.24
N TRP A 325 -8.14 -7.13 -9.57
CA TRP A 325 -7.71 -8.51 -9.78
C TRP A 325 -8.86 -9.39 -10.29
N ILE A 326 -8.51 -10.41 -11.09
CA ILE A 326 -9.43 -11.45 -11.56
C ILE A 326 -8.87 -12.80 -11.14
N ASN A 327 -9.65 -13.58 -10.38
CA ASN A 327 -9.30 -14.91 -9.87
C ASN A 327 -7.99 -14.97 -9.08
N THR A 328 -7.56 -13.83 -8.53
CA THR A 328 -6.42 -13.73 -7.65
C THR A 328 -6.50 -12.50 -6.74
N TRP A 329 -5.53 -12.31 -5.86
CA TRP A 329 -5.44 -11.14 -5.00
C TRP A 329 -4.01 -10.87 -4.53
N GLY A 330 -3.57 -9.62 -4.68
CA GLY A 330 -2.33 -9.11 -4.10
C GLY A 330 -1.11 -9.10 -5.04
N GLU A 331 -1.22 -9.64 -6.25
CA GLU A 331 -0.16 -9.53 -7.24
C GLU A 331 -0.02 -8.08 -7.74
N GLY A 332 1.20 -7.57 -7.69
CA GLY A 332 1.55 -6.25 -8.21
C GLY A 332 3.01 -6.24 -8.64
N PRO A 333 3.32 -6.49 -9.93
CA PRO A 333 4.69 -6.40 -10.41
C PRO A 333 5.16 -4.94 -10.35
N ALA A 334 6.46 -4.71 -10.11
CA ALA A 334 7.03 -3.37 -9.98
C ALA A 334 6.84 -2.47 -11.23
N SER A 335 6.56 -3.07 -12.39
CA SER A 335 6.25 -2.36 -13.63
C SER A 335 4.81 -1.83 -13.70
N MET A 336 3.90 -2.35 -12.89
CA MET A 336 2.50 -1.90 -12.83
C MET A 336 2.42 -0.64 -11.98
N SER A 337 1.84 0.42 -12.52
CA SER A 337 1.55 1.62 -11.72
C SER A 337 0.43 1.33 -10.73
N VAL A 338 0.62 1.79 -9.50
CA VAL A 338 -0.31 1.61 -8.37
C VAL A 338 -0.77 2.99 -7.94
N GLY A 339 -2.08 3.15 -7.78
CA GLY A 339 -2.74 4.42 -7.46
C GLY A 339 -4.06 4.16 -6.78
N GLY A 340 -4.54 5.07 -5.95
CA GLY A 340 -5.92 5.05 -5.44
C GLY A 340 -6.87 5.93 -6.26
N HIS A 341 -8.14 5.50 -6.39
CA HIS A 341 -9.24 6.38 -6.79
C HIS A 341 -9.86 7.08 -5.58
N LYS A 342 -10.57 8.19 -5.83
CA LYS A 342 -11.33 8.95 -4.82
C LYS A 342 -10.44 9.36 -3.64
N MET A 343 -10.86 9.10 -2.41
CA MET A 343 -10.08 9.43 -1.21
C MET A 343 -8.93 8.45 -0.95
N SER A 344 -8.78 7.38 -1.75
CA SER A 344 -7.68 6.42 -1.57
C SER A 344 -6.35 6.89 -2.17
N GLY A 345 -6.30 8.01 -2.88
CA GLY A 345 -5.01 8.50 -3.34
C GLY A 345 -5.03 9.60 -4.37
N LEU A 346 -3.83 10.07 -4.69
CA LEU A 346 -3.53 11.06 -5.72
C LEU A 346 -2.21 10.68 -6.39
N GLY A 347 -2.17 10.66 -7.72
CA GLY A 347 -1.01 10.19 -8.46
C GLY A 347 -0.85 8.68 -8.40
N VAL A 348 0.29 8.20 -8.90
CA VAL A 348 0.63 6.78 -8.92
C VAL A 348 2.07 6.56 -8.47
N GLU A 349 2.33 5.41 -7.86
CA GLU A 349 3.64 4.83 -7.61
C GLU A 349 3.93 3.73 -8.65
N ASN A 350 5.19 3.28 -8.73
CA ASN A 350 5.64 2.20 -9.62
C ASN A 350 5.43 2.47 -11.13
N GLY A 351 5.99 1.59 -11.97
CA GLY A 351 5.88 1.65 -13.42
C GLY A 351 6.37 2.96 -14.06
N LYS A 352 6.06 3.13 -15.35
CA LYS A 352 6.37 4.37 -16.09
C LYS A 352 5.63 5.59 -15.52
N GLY A 353 4.42 5.37 -14.98
CA GLY A 353 3.60 6.42 -14.37
C GLY A 353 4.26 7.05 -13.13
N GLY A 354 4.76 6.23 -12.21
CA GLY A 354 5.42 6.70 -10.98
C GLY A 354 6.71 7.46 -11.26
N LEU A 355 7.49 7.02 -12.26
CA LEU A 355 8.69 7.75 -12.72
C LEU A 355 8.34 9.12 -13.30
N SER A 356 7.28 9.18 -14.12
CA SER A 356 6.80 10.43 -14.70
C SER A 356 6.31 11.40 -13.62
N GLY A 357 5.77 10.90 -12.51
CA GLY A 357 5.38 11.71 -11.35
C GLY A 357 6.53 12.42 -10.62
N CYS A 358 7.79 12.17 -10.99
CA CYS A 358 8.99 12.80 -10.44
C CYS A 358 9.67 13.79 -11.41
N ASN A 359 9.19 13.91 -12.66
CA ASN A 359 9.80 14.77 -13.69
C ASN A 359 8.73 15.54 -14.46
N THR A 360 8.93 16.85 -14.68
CA THR A 360 7.94 17.70 -15.37
C THR A 360 8.51 18.47 -16.56
N ASN A 361 9.68 18.06 -17.07
CA ASN A 361 10.31 18.72 -18.19
C ASN A 361 9.54 18.48 -19.51
N GLY A 362 8.88 19.53 -20.01
CA GLY A 362 8.40 19.62 -21.38
C GLY A 362 9.34 20.51 -22.19
N THR A 363 9.98 19.97 -23.24
CA THR A 363 10.80 20.76 -24.17
C THR A 363 10.14 20.72 -25.55
N CYS A 364 9.72 21.88 -26.05
CA CYS A 364 9.28 22.03 -27.43
C CYS A 364 10.46 22.52 -28.27
N LEU A 365 10.90 21.70 -29.22
CA LEU A 365 11.90 22.10 -30.22
C LEU A 365 11.18 22.56 -31.49
N ASN A 366 11.23 23.85 -31.77
CA ASN A 366 10.74 24.41 -33.02
C ASN A 366 11.86 24.45 -34.06
N PHE A 367 11.88 23.47 -34.96
CA PHE A 367 12.89 23.36 -36.01
C PHE A 367 12.79 24.44 -37.10
N LYS A 368 11.70 25.24 -37.17
CA LYS A 368 11.60 26.34 -38.15
C LYS A 368 12.65 27.44 -37.96
N ALA A 369 13.33 27.50 -36.82
CA ALA A 369 14.45 28.42 -36.59
C ALA A 369 15.81 27.84 -37.04
N ILE A 370 15.94 26.51 -37.15
CA ILE A 370 17.20 25.82 -37.44
C ILE A 370 17.46 25.72 -38.96
N ASP A 371 16.40 25.80 -39.78
CA ASP A 371 16.54 25.84 -41.25
C ASP A 371 17.13 27.15 -41.80
N SER A 372 17.34 28.16 -40.96
CA SER A 372 18.11 29.36 -41.35
C SER A 372 19.63 29.15 -41.33
N ALA A 373 20.10 27.98 -40.87
CA ALA A 373 21.51 27.60 -40.85
C ALA A 373 21.72 26.17 -41.41
N GLY A 374 21.30 25.95 -42.66
CA GLY A 374 21.89 24.98 -43.61
C GLY A 374 22.41 23.64 -43.08
N CYS A 375 21.62 22.85 -42.36
CA CYS A 375 22.04 21.50 -41.92
C CYS A 375 21.09 20.42 -42.48
N SER A 376 21.62 19.57 -43.38
CA SER A 376 20.89 18.52 -44.10
C SER A 376 20.50 17.34 -43.19
N THR A 377 19.22 16.99 -43.18
CA THR A 377 18.56 15.98 -42.31
C THR A 377 18.72 14.51 -42.76
N SER A 378 19.93 14.08 -43.17
CA SER A 378 20.12 12.72 -43.71
C SER A 378 20.70 11.66 -42.76
N GLN A 379 20.72 11.86 -41.42
CA GLN A 379 21.28 10.86 -40.50
C GLN A 379 20.59 10.79 -39.13
N CYS A 380 19.55 9.97 -39.01
CA CYS A 380 19.18 9.34 -37.72
C CYS A 380 18.78 7.88 -37.97
N PRO A 381 19.62 6.89 -37.65
CA PRO A 381 19.23 5.50 -37.65
C PRO A 381 18.86 5.03 -36.24
N ASN A 382 17.92 4.08 -36.22
CA ASN A 382 17.65 3.05 -35.22
C ASN A 382 16.35 3.21 -34.40
N GLY A 383 15.38 2.39 -34.80
CA GLY A 383 14.27 1.97 -33.96
C GLY A 383 14.73 0.96 -32.89
N PHE A 384 14.05 1.01 -31.75
CA PHE A 384 14.08 -0.01 -30.71
C PHE A 384 12.77 -0.80 -30.75
N PRO A 385 12.78 -2.14 -30.71
CA PRO A 385 11.59 -2.92 -30.43
C PRO A 385 11.43 -3.04 -28.90
N GLU A 386 10.36 -2.46 -28.33
CA GLU A 386 10.03 -2.67 -26.91
C GLU A 386 9.08 -3.87 -26.73
N PHE A 387 9.42 -4.68 -25.72
CA PHE A 387 8.60 -5.74 -25.16
C PHE A 387 7.24 -5.20 -24.70
N GLY A 388 6.16 -5.87 -25.10
CA GLY A 388 4.80 -5.39 -24.94
C GLY A 388 4.27 -5.42 -23.51
N VAL A 389 4.26 -4.26 -22.86
CA VAL A 389 3.11 -3.82 -22.06
C VAL A 389 2.22 -3.07 -23.04
N SER A 390 1.02 -3.57 -23.34
CA SER A 390 0.07 -2.80 -24.12
C SER A 390 -0.63 -1.81 -23.20
N ASP A 391 -0.21 -0.55 -23.23
CA ASP A 391 -1.06 0.55 -22.78
C ASP A 391 -2.21 0.64 -23.80
N THR A 392 -3.39 0.13 -23.43
CA THR A 392 -4.58 0.27 -24.26
C THR A 392 -5.23 1.64 -24.01
N ASP A 393 -5.89 2.20 -25.03
CA ASP A 393 -6.59 3.50 -24.97
C ASP A 393 -7.67 3.60 -23.86
N ASP A 394 -7.94 2.51 -23.12
CA ASP A 394 -8.84 2.48 -21.98
C ASP A 394 -8.18 2.80 -20.63
N GLY A 395 -6.88 3.13 -20.60
CA GLY A 395 -6.17 3.60 -19.40
C GLY A 395 -5.77 2.51 -18.41
N TYR A 396 -5.82 1.23 -18.80
CA TYR A 396 -5.42 0.09 -17.98
C TYR A 396 -4.17 -0.62 -18.54
N SER A 397 -3.21 -0.93 -17.66
CA SER A 397 -2.09 -1.82 -17.99
C SER A 397 -2.44 -3.26 -17.58
N TYR A 398 -2.56 -4.17 -18.55
CA TYR A 398 -2.87 -5.57 -18.28
C TYR A 398 -1.60 -6.41 -18.16
N PHE A 399 -1.47 -7.20 -17.08
CA PHE A 399 -0.40 -8.17 -16.90
C PHE A 399 -0.97 -9.57 -16.73
N ALA A 400 -0.52 -10.53 -17.56
CA ALA A 400 -0.89 -11.94 -17.45
C ALA A 400 0.26 -12.71 -16.79
N GLY A 401 0.05 -13.20 -15.57
CA GLY A 401 0.98 -14.14 -14.93
C GLY A 401 0.92 -15.54 -15.56
N PRO A 402 1.97 -16.37 -15.45
CA PRO A 402 1.95 -17.75 -15.92
C PRO A 402 0.93 -18.58 -15.12
N CYS A 403 -0.06 -19.14 -15.81
CA CYS A 403 -0.89 -20.21 -15.25
C CYS A 403 -0.04 -21.47 -15.07
N GLY A 404 0.09 -21.94 -13.82
CA GLY A 404 0.39 -23.34 -13.51
C GLY A 404 1.86 -23.66 -13.21
N SER A 405 2.17 -23.73 -11.91
CA SER A 405 2.98 -24.82 -11.36
C SER A 405 2.59 -24.97 -9.89
N GLY A 406 2.10 -26.16 -9.53
CA GLY A 406 1.58 -26.47 -8.21
C GLY A 406 2.57 -26.17 -7.09
N TRP A 407 2.03 -25.69 -5.98
CA TRP A 407 2.72 -25.59 -4.70
C TRP A 407 2.91 -27.02 -4.16
N THR A 408 4.15 -27.48 -4.06
CA THR A 408 4.57 -28.51 -3.11
C THR A 408 5.12 -27.84 -1.86
#